data_AF-A0A239QKA8-F1
#
_entry.id   AF-A0A239QKA8-F1
#
_cell.length_a   1.000
_cell.length_b   1.000
_cell.length_c   1.000
_cell.angle_alpha   90.00
_cell.angle_beta   90.00
_cell.angle_gamma   90.00
#
_symmetry.space_group_name_H-M   'P 1'
#
loop_
_entity.id
_entity.type
_entity.pdbx_description
1 polymer ?
#
loop_
_entity_poly.entity_id
_entity_poly.type
_entity_poly.pdbx_seq_one_letter_code
_entity_poly.pdbx_strand_id
1 'polypeptide(L)'
;MNWMTGLQRAIDYVEEYILEDVNLEEAAAQSFSSSYHFQRVFSIVCDMTLGEYIRNRRLSLAGADLARGDMKVIDVAVKYGYDNPDSFARAFQRFHGVLPSQVKTGGTPLRSFSRIVLKVSMEGGASMNYRIEEKPEMILTGHKERFHGEPWGEERARQEENWYVTTRGIQWFLRGVADGGDIYQLVTNVDGEGYDFYYCHQLDEWDREHLFDHTVTGVDFVEGLALENVVIPQSTYLILEAKSEKNTINDYNDLLKQRVQIITEWMPEMGFQLKDAPEIVVMHWAPRTERYIQIWLPIEKR
;
A
#
# COMPACT_ATOMS: atom_id res chain seq x y z
N MET A 1 -14.52 15.54 10.72
CA MET A 1 -13.31 16.41 10.87
C MET A 1 -12.39 16.22 9.67
N ASN A 2 -11.83 17.28 9.09
CA ASN A 2 -11.04 17.22 7.84
C ASN A 2 -9.87 16.23 7.96
N TRP A 3 -9.80 15.25 7.05
CA TRP A 3 -8.75 14.22 7.02
C TRP A 3 -7.34 14.83 7.02
N MET A 4 -7.11 15.92 6.28
CA MET A 4 -5.82 16.62 6.25
C MET A 4 -5.44 17.17 7.64
N THR A 5 -6.43 17.66 8.40
CA THR A 5 -6.19 18.11 9.78
C THR A 5 -5.88 16.94 10.71
N GLY A 6 -6.55 15.80 10.51
CA GLY A 6 -6.27 14.56 11.24
C GLY A 6 -4.86 14.04 10.97
N LEU A 7 -4.46 14.01 9.70
CA LEU A 7 -3.13 13.61 9.26
C LEU A 7 -2.04 14.53 9.84
N GLN A 8 -2.24 15.85 9.81
CA GLN A 8 -1.30 16.79 10.43
C GLN A 8 -1.14 16.52 11.93
N ARG A 9 -2.26 16.33 12.66
CA ARG A 9 -2.22 16.02 14.10
C ARG A 9 -1.51 14.71 14.41
N ALA A 10 -1.71 13.69 13.57
CA ALA A 10 -1.00 12.43 13.72
C ALA A 10 0.51 12.61 13.52
N ILE A 11 0.94 13.37 12.51
CA ILE A 11 2.35 13.73 12.30
C ILE A 11 2.90 14.51 13.51
N ASP A 12 2.12 15.46 14.04
CA ASP A 12 2.49 16.27 15.19
C ASP A 12 2.69 15.40 16.44
N TYR A 13 1.77 14.48 16.70
CA TYR A 13 1.87 13.48 17.77
C TYR A 13 3.14 12.63 17.59
N VAL A 14 3.38 12.08 16.39
CA VAL A 14 4.57 11.26 16.16
C VAL A 14 5.87 12.04 16.40
N GLU A 15 5.93 13.31 16.01
CA GLU A 15 7.11 14.14 16.26
C GLU A 15 7.28 14.52 17.73
N GLU A 16 6.19 14.70 18.47
CA GLU A 16 6.21 14.94 19.92
C GLU A 16 6.74 13.72 20.69
N TYR A 17 6.31 12.52 20.30
CA TYR A 17 6.69 11.25 20.94
C TYR A 17 7.81 10.49 20.20
N ILE A 18 8.59 11.16 19.34
CA ILE A 18 9.55 10.49 18.43
C ILE A 18 10.65 9.69 19.15
N LEU A 19 10.95 10.04 20.40
CA LEU A 19 11.94 9.36 21.25
C LEU A 19 11.33 8.24 22.12
N GLU A 20 10.01 8.12 22.15
CA GLU A 20 9.26 7.16 22.97
C GLU A 20 8.70 6.04 22.08
N ASP A 21 8.07 5.03 22.66
CA ASP A 21 7.37 4.01 21.87
C ASP A 21 6.07 4.63 21.30
N VAL A 22 6.10 4.97 20.01
CA VAL A 22 5.00 5.68 19.35
C VAL A 22 3.82 4.72 19.18
N ASN A 23 2.73 4.99 19.90
CA ASN A 23 1.52 4.20 19.77
C ASN A 23 0.81 4.55 18.45
N LEU A 24 0.84 3.61 17.49
CA LEU A 24 0.22 3.76 16.17
C LEU A 24 -1.30 3.95 16.25
N GLU A 25 -1.95 3.34 17.25
CA GLU A 25 -3.39 3.49 17.47
C GLU A 25 -3.73 4.89 17.98
N GLU A 26 -2.90 5.47 18.85
CA GLU A 26 -3.07 6.85 19.31
C GLU A 26 -2.79 7.85 18.20
N ALA A 27 -1.78 7.61 17.36
CA ALA A 27 -1.52 8.41 16.18
C ALA A 27 -2.73 8.39 15.23
N ALA A 28 -3.30 7.20 14.98
CA ALA A 28 -4.49 7.04 14.16
C ALA A 28 -5.73 7.70 14.78
N ALA A 29 -5.90 7.62 16.10
CA ALA A 29 -7.01 8.23 16.82
C ALA A 29 -7.04 9.76 16.66
N GLN A 30 -5.88 10.42 16.43
CA GLN A 30 -5.83 11.85 16.11
C GLN A 30 -6.61 12.21 14.83
N SER A 31 -6.78 11.24 13.93
CA SER A 31 -7.50 11.37 12.66
C SER A 31 -8.95 10.86 12.70
N PHE A 32 -9.45 10.41 13.86
CA PHE A 32 -10.78 9.78 14.00
C PHE A 32 -10.99 8.56 13.07
N SER A 33 -9.91 7.84 12.78
CA SER A 33 -9.91 6.68 11.89
C SER A 33 -9.40 5.45 12.62
N SER A 34 -9.76 4.25 12.14
CA SER A 34 -9.10 3.02 12.60
C SER A 34 -7.59 3.07 12.28
N SER A 35 -6.77 2.34 13.04
CA SER A 35 -5.33 2.25 12.79
C SER A 35 -5.02 1.80 11.36
N TYR A 36 -5.77 0.81 10.87
CA TYR A 36 -5.68 0.34 9.49
C TYR A 36 -6.02 1.43 8.47
N HIS A 37 -7.16 2.12 8.61
CA HIS A 37 -7.56 3.18 7.70
C HIS A 37 -6.54 4.33 7.69
N PHE A 38 -6.09 4.75 8.88
CA PHE A 38 -5.12 5.82 9.00
C PHE A 38 -3.79 5.46 8.32
N GLN A 39 -3.25 4.28 8.59
CA GLN A 39 -2.00 3.83 7.99
C GLN A 39 -2.13 3.75 6.47
N ARG A 40 -3.22 3.16 5.95
CA ARG A 40 -3.46 3.09 4.51
C ARG A 40 -3.45 4.47 3.85
N VAL A 41 -4.16 5.44 4.42
CA VAL A 41 -4.23 6.77 3.81
C VAL A 41 -2.95 7.56 4.03
N PHE A 42 -2.31 7.47 5.21
CA PHE A 42 -0.97 8.05 5.46
C PHE A 42 0.00 7.59 4.38
N SER A 43 0.03 6.28 4.17
CA SER A 43 0.91 5.62 3.23
C SER A 43 0.65 6.11 1.79
N ILE A 44 -0.61 6.21 1.34
CA ILE A 44 -0.96 6.76 0.01
C ILE A 44 -0.51 8.21 -0.15
N VAL A 45 -0.72 9.04 0.88
CA VAL A 45 -0.45 10.49 0.81
C VAL A 45 1.03 10.82 0.97
N CYS A 46 1.74 10.07 1.81
CA CYS A 46 3.15 10.32 2.16
C CYS A 46 4.14 9.45 1.37
N ASP A 47 3.65 8.50 0.57
CA ASP A 47 4.46 7.56 -0.21
C ASP A 47 5.43 6.72 0.67
N MET A 48 5.01 6.40 1.91
CA MET A 48 5.72 5.57 2.89
C MET A 48 4.82 5.22 4.08
N THR A 49 5.05 4.11 4.77
CA THR A 49 4.37 3.80 6.04
C THR A 49 4.72 4.79 7.15
N LEU A 50 3.81 4.88 8.13
CA LEU A 50 4.09 5.61 9.37
C LEU A 50 5.32 5.05 10.10
N GLY A 51 5.51 3.72 10.09
CA GLY A 51 6.68 3.07 10.68
C GLY A 51 7.98 3.47 9.97
N GLU A 52 7.97 3.54 8.65
CA GLU A 52 9.09 4.05 7.86
C GLU A 52 9.39 5.52 8.16
N TYR A 53 8.35 6.34 8.24
CA TYR A 53 8.48 7.74 8.63
C TYR A 53 9.20 7.87 9.99
N ILE A 54 8.71 7.18 11.02
CA ILE A 54 9.29 7.18 12.37
C ILE A 54 10.76 6.76 12.33
N ARG A 55 11.06 5.64 11.65
CA ARG A 55 12.42 5.08 11.53
C ARG A 55 13.37 6.07 10.84
N ASN A 56 12.95 6.64 9.72
CA ASN A 56 13.77 7.59 8.95
C ASN A 56 14.00 8.90 9.73
N ARG A 57 12.99 9.39 10.45
CA ARG A 57 13.11 10.55 11.36
C ARG A 57 14.10 10.29 12.48
N ARG A 58 13.97 9.15 13.18
CA ARG A 58 14.89 8.74 14.26
C ARG A 58 16.33 8.62 13.78
N LEU A 59 16.57 7.95 12.65
CA LEU A 59 17.92 7.81 12.09
C LEU A 59 18.50 9.17 11.66
N SER A 60 17.70 10.04 11.05
CA SER A 60 18.14 11.41 10.72
C SER A 60 18.53 12.22 11.96
N LEU A 61 17.78 12.12 13.06
CA LEU A 61 18.09 12.80 14.32
C LEU A 61 19.33 12.18 15.01
N ALA A 62 19.47 10.85 14.96
CA ALA A 62 20.64 10.13 15.44
C ALA A 62 21.93 10.58 14.73
N GLY A 63 21.88 10.73 13.40
CA GLY A 63 23.00 11.26 12.62
C GLY A 63 23.40 12.68 13.06
N ALA A 64 22.41 13.55 13.32
CA ALA A 64 22.66 14.90 13.79
C ALA A 64 23.31 14.92 15.19
N ASP A 65 22.85 14.08 16.12
CA ASP A 65 23.45 13.97 17.46
C ASP A 65 24.88 13.41 17.40
N LEU A 66 25.16 12.43 16.54
CA LEU A 66 26.51 11.92 16.34
C LEU A 66 27.45 12.96 15.71
N ALA A 67 26.94 13.78 14.77
CA ALA A 67 27.70 14.83 14.13
C ALA A 67 28.05 15.98 15.09
N ARG A 68 27.21 16.26 16.10
CA ARG A 68 27.54 17.21 17.19
C ARG A 68 28.69 16.71 18.06
N GLY A 69 28.86 15.40 18.18
CA GLY A 69 30.00 14.76 18.85
C GLY A 69 29.82 14.49 20.35
N ASP A 70 28.74 14.99 20.96
CA ASP A 70 28.55 15.00 22.42
C ASP A 70 28.11 13.66 23.04
N MET A 71 27.65 12.70 22.23
CA MET A 71 27.07 11.43 22.71
C MET A 71 27.83 10.21 22.18
N LYS A 72 27.94 9.13 22.95
CA LYS A 72 28.51 7.86 22.42
C LYS A 72 27.51 7.19 21.48
N VAL A 73 28.01 6.35 20.57
CA VAL A 73 27.17 5.60 19.61
C VAL A 73 26.08 4.79 20.32
N ILE A 74 26.42 4.14 21.45
CA ILE A 74 25.46 3.37 22.23
C ILE A 74 24.38 4.24 22.88
N ASP A 75 24.75 5.42 23.40
CA ASP A 75 23.80 6.35 24.01
C ASP A 75 22.82 6.89 22.96
N VAL A 76 23.31 7.15 21.75
CA VAL A 76 22.47 7.54 20.60
C VAL A 76 21.55 6.39 20.19
N ALA A 77 22.05 5.15 20.10
CA ALA A 77 21.24 4.00 19.75
C ALA A 77 20.05 3.83 20.71
N VAL A 78 20.31 3.85 22.02
CA VAL A 78 19.27 3.73 23.06
C VAL A 78 18.29 4.90 23.01
N LYS A 79 18.79 6.14 22.85
CA LYS A 79 17.95 7.34 22.74
C LYS A 79 16.92 7.26 21.61
N TYR A 80 17.23 6.56 20.52
CA TYR A 80 16.35 6.42 19.36
C TYR A 80 15.69 5.04 19.27
N GLY A 81 15.56 4.35 20.41
CA GLY A 81 14.75 3.12 20.53
C GLY A 81 15.40 1.87 19.95
N TYR A 82 16.73 1.79 19.92
CA TYR A 82 17.45 0.58 19.55
C TYR A 82 18.08 -0.08 20.77
N ASP A 83 17.58 -1.25 21.16
CA ASP A 83 18.09 -2.03 22.29
C ASP A 83 19.49 -2.63 22.02
N ASN A 84 19.82 -2.83 20.74
CA ASN A 84 21.06 -3.45 20.32
C ASN A 84 21.87 -2.51 19.40
N PRO A 85 23.13 -2.16 19.76
CA PRO A 85 24.03 -1.37 18.92
C PRO A 85 24.25 -1.94 17.51
N ASP A 86 24.24 -3.27 17.33
CA ASP A 86 24.42 -3.87 16.00
C ASP A 86 23.19 -3.64 15.11
N SER A 87 21.99 -3.74 15.68
CA SER A 87 20.74 -3.43 14.97
C SER A 87 20.69 -1.95 14.56
N PHE A 88 21.11 -1.06 15.47
CA PHE A 88 21.27 0.36 15.18
C PHE A 88 22.30 0.59 14.05
N ALA A 89 23.49 0.01 14.15
CA ALA A 89 24.54 0.20 13.15
C ALA A 89 24.10 -0.25 11.75
N ARG A 90 23.40 -1.39 11.63
CA ARG A 90 22.83 -1.85 10.35
C ARG A 90 21.77 -0.89 9.80
N ALA A 91 20.83 -0.45 10.64
CA ALA A 91 19.80 0.49 10.23
C ALA A 91 20.39 1.85 9.83
N PHE A 92 21.33 2.36 10.62
CA PHE A 92 22.06 3.60 10.38
C PHE A 92 22.85 3.54 9.08
N GLN A 93 23.57 2.43 8.82
CA GLN A 93 24.32 2.23 7.59
C GLN A 93 23.40 2.14 6.38
N ARG A 94 22.25 1.45 6.47
CA ARG A 94 21.26 1.42 5.38
C ARG A 94 20.71 2.80 5.07
N PHE A 95 20.44 3.60 6.10
CA PHE A 95 19.87 4.93 5.92
C PHE A 95 20.91 5.95 5.44
N HIS A 96 22.03 6.12 6.14
CA HIS A 96 23.04 7.14 5.83
C HIS A 96 24.13 6.68 4.84
N GLY A 97 24.31 5.38 4.61
CA GLY A 97 25.38 4.82 3.78
C GLY A 97 26.74 4.66 4.49
N VAL A 98 26.83 5.01 5.78
CA VAL A 98 28.07 5.04 6.58
C VAL A 98 27.84 4.46 7.97
N LEU A 99 28.89 4.02 8.65
CA LEU A 99 28.80 3.52 10.01
C LEU A 99 28.68 4.67 11.03
N PRO A 100 27.96 4.50 12.15
CA PRO A 100 27.86 5.50 13.20
C PRO A 100 29.22 6.01 13.73
N SER A 101 30.22 5.12 13.80
CA SER A 101 31.58 5.45 14.28
C SER A 101 32.33 6.40 13.35
N GLN A 102 32.05 6.37 12.05
CA GLN A 102 32.70 7.22 11.05
C GLN A 102 32.24 8.67 11.15
N VAL A 103 30.99 8.89 11.56
CA VAL A 103 30.39 10.23 11.67
C VAL A 103 31.17 11.12 12.66
N LYS A 104 31.62 10.54 13.78
CA LYS A 104 32.37 11.26 14.81
C LYS A 104 33.72 11.80 14.35
N THR A 105 34.30 11.20 13.31
CA THR A 105 35.61 11.65 12.79
C THR A 105 35.52 12.89 11.90
N GLY A 106 34.30 13.42 11.67
CA GLY A 106 34.05 14.61 10.87
C GLY A 106 34.09 14.36 9.36
N GLY A 107 33.56 15.30 8.57
CA GLY A 107 33.63 15.26 7.10
C GLY A 107 32.83 14.16 6.40
N THR A 108 32.05 13.37 7.15
CA THR A 108 31.23 12.29 6.60
C THR A 108 29.87 12.82 6.12
N PRO A 109 29.45 12.56 4.86
CA PRO A 109 28.14 12.98 4.39
C PRO A 109 27.05 12.19 5.12
N LEU A 110 26.05 12.91 5.64
CA LEU A 110 24.86 12.32 6.26
C LEU A 110 23.62 12.66 5.44
N ARG A 111 22.74 11.67 5.29
CA ARG A 111 21.37 11.91 4.82
C ARG A 111 20.52 12.57 5.92
N SER A 112 19.71 13.53 5.53
CA SER A 112 18.71 14.17 6.39
C SER A 112 17.32 13.81 5.89
N PHE A 113 16.42 13.51 6.82
CA PHE A 113 15.01 13.28 6.53
C PHE A 113 14.19 14.20 7.43
N SER A 114 13.69 15.29 6.86
CA SER A 114 12.98 16.33 7.60
C SER A 114 11.56 15.89 7.97
N ARG A 115 11.01 16.51 9.02
CA ARG A 115 9.60 16.35 9.38
C ARG A 115 8.71 16.65 8.18
N ILE A 116 7.71 15.79 7.95
CA ILE A 116 6.67 16.06 6.94
C ILE A 116 5.83 17.25 7.41
N VAL A 117 5.60 18.19 6.51
CA VAL A 117 4.72 19.33 6.72
C VAL A 117 3.69 19.33 5.61
N LEU A 118 2.41 19.19 5.95
CA LEU A 118 1.35 19.31 4.96
C LEU A 118 1.24 20.77 4.55
N LYS A 119 1.46 21.03 3.27
CA LYS A 119 1.20 22.32 2.65
C LYS A 119 0.00 22.17 1.74
N VAL A 120 -0.98 23.05 1.93
CA VAL A 120 -2.08 23.18 0.97
C VAL A 120 -1.55 23.95 -0.23
N SER A 121 -1.38 23.29 -1.37
CA SER A 121 -1.27 23.95 -2.67
C SER A 121 -2.66 24.02 -3.32
N MET A 122 -2.85 25.01 -4.20
CA MET A 122 -4.05 25.08 -5.03
C MET A 122 -3.71 24.40 -6.36
N GLU A 123 -4.17 23.16 -6.52
CA GLU A 123 -4.09 22.38 -7.76
C GLU A 123 -5.51 21.92 -8.13
N GLY A 124 -5.77 21.72 -9.42
CA GLY A 124 -7.11 21.39 -9.92
C GLY A 124 -7.26 21.59 -11.42
N GLY A 125 -8.43 21.24 -11.96
CA GLY A 125 -8.77 21.40 -13.37
C GLY A 125 -8.53 20.18 -14.26
N ALA A 126 -8.01 19.07 -13.71
CA ALA A 126 -8.00 17.78 -14.41
C ALA A 126 -9.39 17.15 -14.34
N SER A 127 -10.01 16.89 -15.48
CA SER A 127 -11.29 16.17 -15.54
C SER A 127 -11.06 14.67 -15.35
N MET A 128 -11.82 14.06 -14.43
CA MET A 128 -11.79 12.63 -14.16
C MET A 128 -13.16 12.03 -14.45
N ASN A 129 -13.20 10.97 -15.26
CA ASN A 129 -14.41 10.18 -15.44
C ASN A 129 -14.54 9.20 -14.28
N TYR A 130 -15.64 9.29 -13.55
CA TYR A 130 -15.93 8.38 -12.44
C TYR A 130 -17.39 7.97 -12.45
N ARG A 131 -17.68 6.87 -11.75
CA ARG A 131 -19.03 6.49 -11.35
C ARG A 131 -19.00 5.88 -9.97
N ILE A 132 -20.14 5.91 -9.29
CA ILE A 132 -20.32 5.27 -7.99
C ILE A 132 -21.27 4.09 -8.17
N GLU A 133 -20.83 2.91 -7.76
CA GLU A 133 -21.63 1.69 -7.86
C GLU A 133 -21.59 0.91 -6.55
N GLU A 134 -22.73 0.34 -6.16
CA GLU A 134 -22.75 -0.73 -5.17
C GLU A 134 -22.43 -2.05 -5.87
N LYS A 135 -21.42 -2.76 -5.36
CA LYS A 135 -21.08 -4.11 -5.81
C LYS A 135 -21.62 -5.11 -4.80
N PRO A 136 -22.28 -6.20 -5.26
CA PRO A 136 -22.68 -7.27 -4.37
C PRO A 136 -21.46 -7.94 -3.76
N GLU A 137 -21.69 -8.82 -2.78
CA GLU A 137 -20.63 -9.74 -2.34
C GLU A 137 -20.12 -10.54 -3.54
N MET A 138 -18.80 -10.67 -3.63
CA MET A 138 -18.13 -11.44 -4.67
C MET A 138 -17.21 -12.46 -4.02
N ILE A 139 -17.14 -13.66 -4.59
CA ILE A 139 -16.13 -14.65 -4.22
C ILE A 139 -15.20 -14.79 -5.41
N LEU A 140 -13.93 -14.44 -5.18
CA LEU A 140 -12.89 -14.50 -6.18
C LEU A 140 -11.95 -15.67 -5.85
N THR A 141 -11.50 -16.39 -6.86
CA THR A 141 -10.53 -17.48 -6.72
C THR A 141 -9.21 -17.00 -7.29
N GLY A 142 -8.12 -17.14 -6.53
CA GLY A 142 -6.83 -16.67 -6.99
C GLY A 142 -5.65 -17.16 -6.20
N HIS A 143 -4.51 -16.57 -6.51
CA HIS A 143 -3.23 -16.82 -5.88
C HIS A 143 -2.72 -15.52 -5.25
N LYS A 144 -2.14 -15.63 -4.05
CA LYS A 144 -1.56 -14.48 -3.34
C LYS A 144 -0.05 -14.63 -3.14
N GLU A 145 0.59 -13.48 -2.97
CA GLU A 145 1.94 -13.34 -2.45
C GLU A 145 1.98 -12.22 -1.42
N ARG A 146 2.84 -12.36 -0.41
CA ARG A 146 3.08 -11.28 0.55
C ARG A 146 4.13 -10.35 -0.02
N PHE A 147 3.72 -9.16 -0.43
CA PHE A 147 4.65 -8.11 -0.84
C PHE A 147 5.14 -7.32 0.37
N HIS A 148 6.38 -6.85 0.30
CA HIS A 148 7.00 -6.01 1.32
C HIS A 148 6.87 -4.52 0.97
N GLY A 149 6.88 -3.67 2.00
CA GLY A 149 6.76 -2.23 1.82
C GLY A 149 5.35 -1.81 1.39
N GLU A 150 5.25 -0.77 0.56
CA GLU A 150 3.98 -0.12 0.26
C GLU A 150 3.24 -0.70 -0.95
N PRO A 151 1.90 -0.68 -0.98
CA PRO A 151 1.09 -1.08 -2.14
C PRO A 151 1.05 -0.04 -3.28
N TRP A 152 2.13 0.71 -3.47
CA TRP A 152 2.38 1.62 -4.60
C TRP A 152 3.88 1.90 -4.72
N GLY A 153 4.26 2.73 -5.69
CA GLY A 153 5.65 3.11 -5.92
C GLY A 153 6.48 2.06 -6.67
N GLU A 154 7.77 2.35 -6.83
CA GLU A 154 8.69 1.53 -7.64
C GLU A 154 8.97 0.14 -7.03
N GLU A 155 8.96 0.01 -5.71
CA GLU A 155 9.17 -1.28 -5.05
C GLU A 155 8.01 -2.25 -5.33
N ARG A 156 6.76 -1.78 -5.22
CA ARG A 156 5.59 -2.56 -5.67
C ARG A 156 5.74 -2.96 -7.13
N ALA A 157 6.09 -2.03 -8.02
CA ALA A 157 6.22 -2.32 -9.44
C ALA A 157 7.25 -3.43 -9.73
N ARG A 158 8.39 -3.42 -9.02
CA ARG A 158 9.41 -4.47 -9.11
C ARG A 158 8.92 -5.83 -8.59
N GLN A 159 8.23 -5.84 -7.44
CA GLN A 159 7.65 -7.07 -6.88
C GLN A 159 6.58 -7.66 -7.80
N GLU A 160 5.68 -6.82 -8.32
CA GLU A 160 4.68 -7.22 -9.31
C GLU A 160 5.33 -7.81 -10.57
N GLU A 161 6.31 -7.12 -11.17
CA GLU A 161 6.99 -7.60 -12.38
C GLU A 161 7.60 -8.98 -12.16
N ASN A 162 8.35 -9.16 -11.07
CA ASN A 162 8.96 -10.45 -10.74
C ASN A 162 7.87 -11.52 -10.55
N TRP A 163 6.84 -11.21 -9.78
CA TRP A 163 5.75 -12.13 -9.49
C TRP A 163 4.97 -12.54 -10.75
N TYR A 164 4.72 -11.60 -11.67
CA TYR A 164 4.05 -11.87 -12.95
C TYR A 164 4.80 -12.86 -13.82
N VAL A 165 6.14 -12.88 -13.72
CA VAL A 165 7.00 -13.79 -14.46
C VAL A 165 7.05 -15.16 -13.78
N THR A 166 7.18 -15.21 -12.46
CA THR A 166 7.32 -16.46 -11.71
C THR A 166 6.00 -17.23 -11.56
N THR A 167 4.85 -16.56 -11.60
CA THR A 167 3.52 -17.18 -11.44
C THR A 167 2.73 -17.31 -12.76
N ARG A 168 3.39 -17.14 -13.91
CA ARG A 168 2.70 -17.10 -15.22
C ARG A 168 1.84 -18.33 -15.51
N GLY A 169 2.29 -19.52 -15.11
CA GLY A 169 1.53 -20.76 -15.25
C GLY A 169 0.22 -20.75 -14.44
N ILE A 170 0.26 -20.24 -13.20
CA ILE A 170 -0.90 -20.11 -12.31
C ILE A 170 -1.90 -19.10 -12.91
N GLN A 171 -1.41 -17.96 -13.41
CA GLN A 171 -2.25 -16.96 -14.08
C GLN A 171 -2.97 -17.54 -15.32
N TRP A 172 -2.26 -18.34 -16.13
CA TRP A 172 -2.87 -19.00 -17.29
C TRP A 172 -3.90 -20.04 -16.89
N PHE A 173 -3.63 -20.80 -15.82
CA PHE A 173 -4.57 -21.74 -15.25
C PHE A 173 -5.86 -21.03 -14.81
N LEU A 174 -5.74 -20.01 -13.94
CA LEU A 174 -6.88 -19.24 -13.44
C LEU A 174 -7.69 -18.60 -14.57
N ARG A 175 -7.01 -18.00 -15.55
CA ARG A 175 -7.67 -17.44 -16.74
C ARG A 175 -8.42 -18.50 -17.55
N GLY A 176 -7.88 -19.72 -17.61
CA GLY A 176 -8.50 -20.83 -18.32
C GLY A 176 -9.77 -21.31 -17.62
N VAL A 177 -9.72 -21.51 -16.30
CA VAL A 177 -10.90 -21.91 -15.51
C VAL A 177 -11.98 -20.82 -15.52
N ALA A 178 -11.58 -19.54 -15.57
CA ALA A 178 -12.51 -18.42 -15.63
C ALA A 178 -13.09 -18.13 -17.03
N ASP A 179 -12.87 -19.00 -18.01
CA ASP A 179 -13.26 -18.80 -19.43
C ASP A 179 -12.85 -17.42 -19.99
N GLY A 180 -11.65 -16.97 -19.65
CA GLY A 180 -11.14 -15.66 -20.08
C GLY A 180 -11.82 -14.46 -19.43
N GLY A 181 -12.51 -14.64 -18.30
CA GLY A 181 -13.14 -13.58 -17.51
C GLY A 181 -12.17 -12.49 -17.05
N ASP A 182 -12.74 -11.44 -16.45
CA ASP A 182 -11.98 -10.29 -15.97
C ASP A 182 -10.96 -10.70 -14.90
N ILE A 183 -9.81 -10.02 -14.90
CA ILE A 183 -8.75 -10.21 -13.90
C ILE A 183 -9.01 -9.24 -12.76
N TYR A 184 -8.95 -9.72 -11.53
CA TYR A 184 -9.08 -8.93 -10.31
C TYR A 184 -7.76 -8.95 -9.55
N GLN A 185 -7.17 -7.79 -9.31
CA GLN A 185 -6.05 -7.64 -8.39
C GLN A 185 -6.55 -7.02 -7.10
N LEU A 186 -6.13 -7.58 -5.98
CA LEU A 186 -6.56 -7.14 -4.65
C LEU A 186 -5.34 -6.82 -3.80
N VAL A 187 -5.48 -5.76 -3.01
CA VAL A 187 -4.57 -5.45 -1.92
C VAL A 187 -5.34 -5.60 -0.61
N THR A 188 -4.85 -6.48 0.25
CA THR A 188 -5.46 -6.75 1.57
C THR A 188 -4.37 -6.89 2.63
N ASN A 189 -4.76 -6.96 3.91
CA ASN A 189 -3.85 -7.22 5.03
C ASN A 189 -2.62 -6.30 5.05
N VAL A 190 -2.80 -5.02 4.72
CA VAL A 190 -1.74 -4.01 4.75
C VAL A 190 -1.34 -3.74 6.20
N ASP A 191 -0.04 -3.82 6.49
CA ASP A 191 0.55 -3.47 7.77
C ASP A 191 1.92 -2.78 7.58
N GLY A 192 2.65 -2.56 8.68
CA GLY A 192 3.95 -1.88 8.66
C GLY A 192 5.09 -2.65 7.99
N GLU A 193 4.89 -3.92 7.61
CA GLU A 193 5.89 -4.76 6.94
C GLU A 193 5.54 -5.05 5.47
N GLY A 194 4.26 -4.99 5.11
CA GLY A 194 3.83 -5.30 3.76
C GLY A 194 2.32 -5.42 3.58
N TYR A 195 1.92 -6.17 2.56
CA TYR A 195 0.53 -6.39 2.21
C TYR A 195 0.38 -7.68 1.39
N ASP A 196 -0.81 -8.24 1.39
CA ASP A 196 -1.14 -9.38 0.53
C ASP A 196 -1.59 -8.85 -0.82
N PHE A 197 -0.92 -9.30 -1.88
CA PHE A 197 -1.27 -9.01 -3.27
C PHE A 197 -1.85 -10.25 -3.93
N TYR A 198 -3.06 -10.13 -4.49
CA TYR A 198 -3.75 -11.23 -5.15
C TYR A 198 -3.86 -11.00 -6.66
N TYR A 199 -3.88 -12.11 -7.41
CA TYR A 199 -4.37 -12.20 -8.78
C TYR A 199 -5.48 -13.23 -8.81
N CYS A 200 -6.68 -12.76 -9.09
CA CYS A 200 -7.89 -13.55 -9.02
C CYS A 200 -8.69 -13.47 -10.30
N HIS A 201 -9.57 -14.46 -10.45
CA HIS A 201 -10.71 -14.40 -11.33
C HIS A 201 -11.98 -14.71 -10.55
N GLN A 202 -13.11 -14.25 -11.05
CA GLN A 202 -14.41 -14.71 -10.58
C GLN A 202 -14.78 -15.98 -11.37
N LEU A 203 -14.95 -17.09 -10.65
CA LEU A 203 -15.43 -18.35 -11.22
C LEU A 203 -16.94 -18.46 -11.07
N ASP A 204 -17.59 -19.27 -11.91
CA ASP A 204 -18.96 -19.68 -11.63
C ASP A 204 -19.03 -20.53 -10.35
N GLU A 205 -20.25 -20.70 -9.83
CA GLU A 205 -20.49 -21.38 -8.57
C GLU A 205 -20.02 -22.84 -8.59
N TRP A 206 -20.26 -23.55 -9.69
CA TRP A 206 -19.92 -24.96 -9.79
C TRP A 206 -18.40 -25.14 -9.82
N ASP A 207 -17.70 -24.41 -10.70
CA ASP A 207 -16.24 -24.48 -10.77
C ASP A 207 -15.59 -24.09 -9.44
N ARG A 208 -16.08 -23.03 -8.79
CA ARG A 208 -15.55 -22.58 -7.49
C ARG A 208 -15.68 -23.62 -6.38
N GLU A 209 -16.80 -24.35 -6.34
CA GLU A 209 -17.05 -25.38 -5.32
C GLU A 209 -16.24 -26.65 -5.55
N HIS A 210 -16.02 -27.02 -6.82
CA HIS A 210 -15.44 -28.32 -7.16
C HIS A 210 -13.95 -28.25 -7.51
N LEU A 211 -13.39 -27.06 -7.73
CA LEU A 211 -11.95 -26.87 -8.01
C LEU A 211 -11.06 -27.49 -6.91
N PHE A 212 -11.51 -27.42 -5.66
CA PHE A 212 -10.79 -27.91 -4.48
C PHE A 212 -11.10 -29.39 -4.15
N ASP A 213 -11.99 -30.03 -4.91
CA ASP A 213 -12.40 -31.41 -4.69
C ASP A 213 -11.61 -32.36 -5.61
N HIS A 214 -10.61 -33.05 -5.03
CA HIS A 214 -9.80 -34.04 -5.75
C HIS A 214 -10.62 -35.20 -6.34
N THR A 215 -11.82 -35.47 -5.82
CA THR A 215 -12.70 -36.50 -6.37
C THR A 215 -13.34 -36.07 -7.68
N VAL A 216 -13.42 -34.76 -7.93
CA VAL A 216 -13.94 -34.16 -9.17
C VAL A 216 -12.82 -33.92 -10.16
N THR A 217 -11.72 -33.31 -9.70
CA THR A 217 -10.59 -32.93 -10.57
C THR A 217 -9.75 -34.13 -11.00
N GLY A 218 -9.79 -35.22 -10.23
CA GLY A 218 -8.99 -36.43 -10.45
C GLY A 218 -7.50 -36.28 -10.15
N VAL A 219 -7.05 -35.09 -9.74
CA VAL A 219 -5.66 -34.78 -9.36
C VAL A 219 -5.63 -33.72 -8.26
N ASP A 220 -4.71 -33.86 -7.31
CA ASP A 220 -4.47 -32.86 -6.28
C ASP A 220 -3.39 -31.88 -6.76
N PHE A 221 -3.82 -30.72 -7.23
CA PHE A 221 -2.95 -29.69 -7.79
C PHE A 221 -3.16 -28.32 -7.13
N VAL A 222 -4.25 -28.13 -6.38
CA VAL A 222 -4.62 -26.83 -5.82
C VAL A 222 -3.64 -26.37 -4.76
N GLU A 223 -3.19 -27.29 -3.89
CA GLU A 223 -2.15 -26.97 -2.89
C GLU A 223 -0.84 -26.57 -3.60
N GLY A 224 -0.46 -27.29 -4.66
CA GLY A 224 0.73 -26.99 -5.44
C GLY A 224 0.68 -25.66 -6.21
N LEU A 225 -0.52 -25.18 -6.56
CA LEU A 225 -0.74 -23.87 -7.15
C LEU A 225 -1.02 -22.77 -6.09
N ALA A 226 -1.14 -23.14 -4.81
CA ALA A 226 -1.49 -22.26 -3.71
C ALA A 226 -2.69 -21.34 -4.04
N LEU A 227 -3.80 -21.95 -4.49
CA LEU A 227 -5.03 -21.23 -4.79
C LEU A 227 -5.93 -21.12 -3.56
N GLU A 228 -6.66 -20.02 -3.44
CA GLU A 228 -7.66 -19.83 -2.40
C GLU A 228 -8.85 -18.99 -2.89
N ASN A 229 -9.98 -19.13 -2.18
CA ASN A 229 -11.15 -18.28 -2.37
C ASN A 229 -11.08 -17.10 -1.39
N VAL A 230 -11.26 -15.88 -1.91
CA VAL A 230 -11.36 -14.65 -1.12
C VAL A 230 -12.76 -14.06 -1.26
N VAL A 231 -13.39 -13.77 -0.13
CA VAL A 231 -14.72 -13.15 -0.06
C VAL A 231 -14.55 -11.63 0.02
N ILE A 232 -15.13 -10.94 -0.95
CA ILE A 232 -15.21 -9.49 -0.98
C ILE A 232 -16.61 -9.10 -0.55
N PRO A 233 -16.79 -8.45 0.62
CA PRO A 233 -18.11 -8.09 1.11
C PRO A 233 -18.77 -7.06 0.20
N GLN A 234 -20.11 -7.03 0.21
CA GLN A 234 -20.88 -5.99 -0.46
C GLN A 234 -20.37 -4.59 -0.03
N SER A 235 -20.09 -3.74 -1.02
CA SER A 235 -19.58 -2.40 -0.75
C SER A 235 -19.88 -1.42 -1.88
N THR A 236 -19.97 -0.15 -1.52
CA THR A 236 -20.01 0.95 -2.50
C THR A 236 -18.59 1.30 -2.92
N TYR A 237 -18.39 1.46 -4.22
CA TYR A 237 -17.10 1.77 -4.82
C TYR A 237 -17.19 3.02 -5.69
N LEU A 238 -16.20 3.90 -5.57
CA LEU A 238 -15.84 4.85 -6.61
C LEU A 238 -15.05 4.10 -7.68
N ILE A 239 -15.59 4.06 -8.90
CA ILE A 239 -14.96 3.39 -10.03
C ILE A 239 -14.36 4.43 -10.98
N LEU A 240 -13.06 4.33 -11.14
CA LEU A 240 -12.26 5.12 -12.08
C LEU A 240 -11.88 4.22 -13.25
N GLU A 241 -11.84 4.76 -14.46
CA GLU A 241 -11.63 3.97 -15.67
C GLU A 241 -10.51 4.55 -16.52
N ALA A 242 -9.48 3.74 -16.78
CA ALA A 242 -8.41 4.02 -17.73
C ALA A 242 -8.73 3.33 -19.05
N LYS A 243 -9.19 4.12 -20.02
CA LYS A 243 -9.45 3.71 -21.41
C LYS A 243 -8.48 4.45 -22.33
N SER A 244 -7.45 3.76 -22.82
CA SER A 244 -6.58 4.29 -23.89
C SER A 244 -6.50 3.32 -25.06
N GLU A 245 -6.53 3.86 -26.27
CA GLU A 245 -6.30 3.15 -27.53
C GLU A 245 -4.82 2.77 -27.78
N LYS A 246 -3.85 3.36 -27.06
CA LYS A 246 -2.41 3.19 -27.30
C LYS A 246 -1.63 2.49 -26.17
N ASN A 247 -1.83 2.85 -24.90
CA ASN A 247 -1.16 2.21 -23.76
C ASN A 247 -1.93 2.32 -22.42
N THR A 248 -2.86 1.39 -22.17
CA THR A 248 -3.73 1.35 -20.97
C THR A 248 -2.96 1.27 -19.63
N ILE A 249 -1.72 0.76 -19.62
CA ILE A 249 -0.92 0.62 -18.40
C ILE A 249 -0.39 1.97 -17.92
N ASN A 250 0.02 2.85 -18.85
CA ASN A 250 0.47 4.19 -18.48
C ASN A 250 -0.67 5.02 -17.88
N ASP A 251 -1.87 4.93 -18.47
CA ASP A 251 -3.06 5.59 -17.96
C ASP A 251 -3.44 5.07 -16.57
N TYR A 252 -3.29 3.77 -16.31
CA TYR A 252 -3.45 3.21 -14.97
C TYR A 252 -2.45 3.80 -13.97
N ASN A 253 -1.17 3.91 -14.35
CA ASN A 253 -0.16 4.54 -13.49
C ASN A 253 -0.47 6.03 -13.22
N ASP A 254 -1.03 6.74 -14.19
CA ASP A 254 -1.46 8.12 -14.00
C ASP A 254 -2.71 8.21 -13.10
N LEU A 255 -3.66 7.26 -13.21
CA LEU A 255 -4.76 7.14 -12.25
C LEU A 255 -4.29 6.81 -10.83
N LEU A 256 -3.26 5.96 -10.67
CA LEU A 256 -2.64 5.70 -9.38
C LEU A 256 -2.09 6.98 -8.75
N LYS A 257 -1.43 7.85 -9.52
CA LYS A 257 -0.94 9.15 -9.05
C LYS A 257 -2.06 10.10 -8.66
N GLN A 258 -3.19 10.06 -9.36
CA GLN A 258 -4.37 10.87 -9.04
C GLN A 258 -5.04 10.45 -7.72
N ARG A 259 -4.77 9.25 -7.19
CA ARG A 259 -5.39 8.77 -5.94
C ARG A 259 -5.20 9.72 -4.76
N VAL A 260 -4.04 10.35 -4.65
CA VAL A 260 -3.78 11.34 -3.59
C VAL A 260 -4.82 12.44 -3.67
N GLN A 261 -4.96 13.10 -4.82
CA GLN A 261 -5.95 14.16 -5.05
C GLN A 261 -7.39 13.65 -4.84
N ILE A 262 -7.70 12.43 -5.28
CA ILE A 262 -9.04 11.86 -5.09
C ILE A 262 -9.38 11.72 -3.60
N ILE A 263 -8.44 11.22 -2.80
CA ILE A 263 -8.65 10.99 -1.37
C ILE A 263 -8.58 12.30 -0.58
N THR A 264 -7.68 13.22 -0.94
CA THR A 264 -7.45 14.46 -0.17
C THR A 264 -8.37 15.61 -0.56
N GLU A 265 -8.90 15.61 -1.78
CA GLU A 265 -9.71 16.72 -2.32
C GLU A 265 -11.11 16.26 -2.74
N TRP A 266 -11.20 15.36 -3.73
CA TRP A 266 -12.48 14.98 -4.35
C TRP A 266 -13.44 14.29 -3.38
N MET A 267 -12.96 13.29 -2.62
CA MET A 267 -13.80 12.55 -1.67
C MET A 267 -14.37 13.47 -0.58
N PRO A 268 -13.56 14.28 0.13
CA PRO A 268 -14.08 15.25 1.09
C PRO A 268 -15.07 16.26 0.51
N GLU A 269 -14.81 16.77 -0.70
CA GLU A 269 -15.71 17.72 -1.39
C GLU A 269 -17.08 17.08 -1.69
N MET A 270 -17.07 15.83 -2.13
CA MET A 270 -18.27 15.07 -2.48
C MET A 270 -18.95 14.41 -1.29
N GLY A 271 -18.41 14.56 -0.07
CA GLY A 271 -19.00 14.00 1.16
C GLY A 271 -18.75 12.50 1.37
N PHE A 272 -17.66 11.98 0.79
CA PHE A 272 -17.23 10.60 0.92
C PHE A 272 -15.92 10.48 1.71
N GLN A 273 -15.65 9.26 2.21
CA GLN A 273 -14.36 8.83 2.73
C GLN A 273 -14.09 7.38 2.28
N LEU A 274 -12.83 6.93 2.38
CA LEU A 274 -12.49 5.53 2.11
C LEU A 274 -13.15 4.62 3.17
N LYS A 275 -13.81 3.56 2.71
CA LYS A 275 -14.32 2.51 3.59
C LYS A 275 -13.23 1.48 3.87
N ASP A 276 -13.27 0.86 5.04
CA ASP A 276 -12.44 -0.30 5.37
C ASP A 276 -12.90 -1.55 4.58
N ALA A 277 -12.47 -1.62 3.33
CA ALA A 277 -12.68 -2.73 2.43
C ALA A 277 -11.50 -2.83 1.43
N PRO A 278 -11.34 -3.99 0.75
CA PRO A 278 -10.29 -4.16 -0.25
C PRO A 278 -10.42 -3.16 -1.40
N GLU A 279 -9.28 -2.62 -1.80
CA GLU A 279 -9.15 -1.99 -3.10
C GLU A 279 -9.10 -3.05 -4.20
N ILE A 280 -9.71 -2.76 -5.35
CA ILE A 280 -9.76 -3.70 -6.46
C ILE A 280 -9.31 -3.01 -7.73
N VAL A 281 -8.36 -3.62 -8.43
CA VAL A 281 -8.04 -3.26 -9.81
C VAL A 281 -8.61 -4.34 -10.72
N VAL A 282 -9.47 -3.94 -11.65
CA VAL A 282 -10.11 -4.87 -12.60
C VAL A 282 -9.56 -4.64 -13.99
N MET A 283 -9.01 -5.69 -14.60
CA MET A 283 -8.46 -5.64 -15.96
C MET A 283 -9.35 -6.42 -16.92
N HIS A 284 -9.95 -5.72 -17.88
CA HIS A 284 -10.80 -6.28 -18.92
C HIS A 284 -9.99 -6.66 -20.17
N TRP A 285 -9.23 -7.77 -20.12
CA TRP A 285 -8.13 -8.05 -21.09
C TRP A 285 -8.47 -9.04 -22.23
N ALA A 286 -9.39 -9.99 -22.01
CA ALA A 286 -9.68 -11.07 -22.94
C ALA A 286 -11.18 -11.44 -22.99
N PRO A 287 -11.67 -11.98 -24.12
CA PRO A 287 -11.38 -11.58 -25.48
C PRO A 287 -12.30 -10.40 -25.85
N ARG A 288 -11.94 -9.18 -25.42
CA ARG A 288 -12.75 -7.99 -25.71
C ARG A 288 -12.06 -7.10 -26.75
N THR A 289 -12.85 -6.52 -27.66
CA THR A 289 -12.41 -5.56 -28.69
C THR A 289 -11.85 -4.26 -28.09
N GLU A 290 -12.13 -4.01 -26.81
CA GLU A 290 -11.61 -2.89 -26.03
C GLU A 290 -11.02 -3.41 -24.72
N ARG A 291 -9.79 -2.98 -24.41
CA ARG A 291 -9.12 -3.25 -23.13
C ARG A 291 -9.08 -2.00 -22.28
N TYR A 292 -9.51 -2.10 -21.03
CA TYR A 292 -9.49 -1.00 -20.09
C TYR A 292 -9.34 -1.49 -18.65
N ILE A 293 -8.75 -0.65 -17.81
CA ILE A 293 -8.51 -0.94 -16.39
C ILE A 293 -9.48 -0.11 -15.59
N GLN A 294 -10.06 -0.72 -14.56
CA GLN A 294 -10.81 0.00 -13.55
C GLN A 294 -10.08 -0.05 -12.22
N ILE A 295 -10.12 1.06 -11.49
CA ILE A 295 -9.74 1.13 -10.09
C ILE A 295 -11.02 1.32 -9.29
N TRP A 296 -11.33 0.39 -8.40
CA TRP A 296 -12.47 0.45 -7.50
C TRP A 296 -11.96 0.83 -6.12
N LEU A 297 -12.18 2.08 -5.72
CA LEU A 297 -11.88 2.58 -4.39
C LEU A 297 -13.12 2.41 -3.51
N PRO A 298 -13.05 1.65 -2.40
CA PRO A 298 -14.20 1.45 -1.53
C PRO A 298 -14.50 2.75 -0.79
N ILE A 299 -15.75 3.21 -0.86
CA ILE A 299 -16.18 4.47 -0.26
C ILE A 299 -17.39 4.29 0.65
N GLU A 300 -17.53 5.19 1.60
CA GLU A 300 -18.73 5.37 2.41
C GLU A 300 -19.03 6.87 2.58
N LYS A 301 -20.27 7.18 2.93
CA LYS A 301 -20.67 8.56 3.24
C LYS A 301 -20.05 8.97 4.57
N ARG A 302 -19.60 10.20 4.64
CA ARG A 302 -19.02 10.82 5.83
C ARG A 302 -20.06 11.29 6.83
#